data_AF-A0AA39CCM2-F1
#
_entry.id   AF-A0AA39CCM2-F1
#
_cell.length_a   1.000
_cell.length_b   1.000
_cell.length_c   1.000
_cell.angle_alpha   90.00
_cell.angle_beta   90.00
_cell.angle_gamma   90.00
#
_symmetry.space_group_name_H-M   'P 1'
#
loop_
_entity.id
_entity.type
_entity.pdbx_description
1 polymer ?
#
loop_
_entity_poly.entity_id
_entity_poly.type
_entity_poly.pdbx_seq_one_letter_code
_entity_poly.pdbx_strand_id
1 'polypeptide(L)'
;MALKPDRNIFSIDKLRKSEDGPRKVVVYLPPGPTVVATTSASLDAFTLPSTVFPLDASVVRINYRLGSSDLESPSELAVFPTPIHEVATAFSYLTSSMSRFNENEDEGPKICLLGSHIGGALATMLALTEPNSIHALAVSEPMLDWVGLDEVLDQLQAAEISSSVTPRKTQAQIQAQKQAQKGRKTGQPRIDNKSVVAAVKEMIKLRSKLFKTPSAYFDPFASPMLFLRAPGRDTPTGTMGDQMTGDMGLADLDGGYDDPDAFGPYDDDWQPSSSSLAPSSAPATDNSIDFSAESNSISDPAPVTPPRRRKVLRRWPAVGNPDSVILPRVKIFVQAPSQPDAVRRPMEESEGIDIVSGHAALMRAQGSEMVELLRRACFVGREKGFAEERVKLELRGQNLQHGTVDNADEVAIKWLGEMFQDENDES
;
A
#
# COMPACT_ATOMS: atom_id res chain seq x y z
N MET A 1 -29.98 -70.42 2.07
CA MET A 1 -30.60 -69.13 2.41
C MET A 1 -29.47 -68.13 2.48
N ALA A 2 -29.32 -67.31 1.44
CA ALA A 2 -28.13 -66.52 1.16
C ALA A 2 -28.10 -65.18 1.93
N LEU A 3 -26.88 -64.74 2.19
CA LEU A 3 -26.44 -63.53 2.88
C LEU A 3 -27.04 -62.21 2.36
N LYS A 4 -27.31 -61.26 3.26
CA LYS A 4 -26.63 -59.95 3.27
C LYS A 4 -26.90 -59.19 4.58
N PRO A 5 -25.88 -58.66 5.26
CA PRO A 5 -26.02 -57.55 6.20
C PRO A 5 -26.12 -56.25 5.40
N ASP A 6 -27.14 -55.44 5.67
CA ASP A 6 -27.27 -54.10 5.10
C ASP A 6 -26.09 -53.24 5.56
N ARG A 7 -25.15 -53.05 4.63
CA ARG A 7 -24.22 -51.94 4.61
C ARG A 7 -24.99 -50.74 4.06
N ASN A 8 -25.14 -49.68 4.87
CA ASN A 8 -24.98 -48.27 4.49
C ASN A 8 -25.47 -47.37 5.64
N ILE A 9 -24.60 -47.13 6.63
CA ILE A 9 -24.74 -46.05 7.63
C ILE A 9 -24.19 -44.72 7.08
N PHE A 10 -23.55 -44.73 5.91
CA PHE A 10 -23.16 -43.53 5.17
C PHE A 10 -23.81 -43.58 3.79
N SER A 11 -25.06 -43.11 3.70
CA SER A 11 -25.68 -42.82 2.40
C SER A 11 -25.12 -41.47 1.93
N ILE A 12 -23.98 -41.52 1.23
CA ILE A 12 -23.51 -40.45 0.34
C ILE A 12 -24.48 -40.45 -0.84
N ASP A 13 -25.66 -39.87 -0.67
CA ASP A 13 -26.65 -39.73 -1.75
C ASP A 13 -27.61 -38.57 -1.45
N LYS A 14 -27.05 -37.37 -1.47
CA LYS A 14 -27.56 -36.20 -2.20
C LYS A 14 -26.65 -35.03 -1.88
N LEU A 15 -25.46 -35.07 -2.48
CA LEU A 15 -24.77 -33.85 -2.79
C LEU A 15 -25.73 -33.05 -3.67
N ARG A 16 -26.39 -32.04 -3.09
CA ARG A 16 -27.00 -31.00 -3.90
C ARG A 16 -25.82 -30.33 -4.59
N LYS A 17 -25.52 -30.75 -5.83
CA LYS A 17 -24.95 -29.81 -6.78
C LYS A 17 -25.90 -28.62 -6.76
N SER A 18 -25.46 -27.49 -6.23
CA SER A 18 -26.11 -26.23 -6.56
C SER A 18 -26.14 -26.19 -8.09
N GLU A 19 -27.33 -26.16 -8.69
CA GLU A 19 -27.46 -26.02 -10.15
C GLU A 19 -26.93 -24.65 -10.62
N ASP A 20 -26.52 -23.78 -9.68
CA ASP A 20 -26.20 -22.35 -9.88
C ASP A 20 -24.70 -22.02 -9.93
N GLY A 21 -23.81 -23.02 -10.04
CA GLY A 21 -22.36 -22.83 -10.14
C GLY A 21 -21.69 -22.43 -8.80
N PRO A 22 -20.41 -21.99 -8.83
CA PRO A 22 -19.68 -21.67 -7.61
C PRO A 22 -20.27 -20.42 -6.94
N ARG A 23 -20.41 -20.47 -5.62
CA ARG A 23 -20.94 -19.36 -4.81
C ARG A 23 -20.16 -18.08 -5.05
N LYS A 24 -20.87 -16.96 -5.14
CA LYS A 24 -20.28 -15.64 -5.39
C LYS A 24 -20.15 -14.90 -4.07
N VAL A 25 -18.93 -14.47 -3.73
CA VAL A 25 -18.65 -13.76 -2.48
C VAL A 25 -17.89 -12.47 -2.76
N VAL A 26 -18.40 -11.35 -2.24
CA VAL A 26 -17.71 -10.06 -2.28
C VAL A 26 -17.16 -9.76 -0.90
N VAL A 27 -15.84 -9.63 -0.78
CA VAL A 27 -15.18 -9.26 0.47
C VAL A 27 -14.84 -7.78 0.43
N TYR A 28 -15.44 -7.00 1.32
CA TYR A 28 -15.21 -5.57 1.46
C TYR A 28 -14.25 -5.26 2.63
N LEU A 29 -13.18 -4.54 2.32
CA LEU A 29 -12.21 -4.00 3.28
C LEU A 29 -12.38 -2.46 3.38
N PRO A 30 -12.81 -1.94 4.54
CA PRO A 30 -13.07 -0.51 4.72
C PRO A 30 -11.79 0.33 4.61
N PRO A 31 -11.90 1.66 4.39
CA PRO A 31 -10.75 2.54 4.14
C PRO A 31 -9.75 2.65 5.29
N GLY A 32 -10.21 2.45 6.54
CA GLY A 32 -9.41 2.70 7.73
C GLY A 32 -9.14 4.20 7.95
N PRO A 33 -8.19 4.54 8.85
CA PRO A 33 -7.77 5.93 9.08
C PRO A 33 -7.25 6.61 7.79
N THR A 34 -7.71 7.82 7.52
CA THR A 34 -7.30 8.61 6.35
C THR A 34 -6.94 10.05 6.75
N VAL A 35 -6.11 10.69 5.93
CA VAL A 35 -5.68 12.10 6.10
C VAL A 35 -6.82 13.08 5.85
N VAL A 36 -7.71 12.74 4.92
CA VAL A 36 -8.88 13.57 4.61
C VAL A 36 -10.01 13.09 5.50
N ALA A 37 -10.27 13.80 6.60
CA ALA A 37 -11.50 13.63 7.34
C ALA A 37 -12.66 14.06 6.43
N THR A 38 -13.26 13.13 5.70
CA THR A 38 -14.51 13.39 5.00
C THR A 38 -15.55 13.67 6.08
N THR A 39 -15.84 14.95 6.31
CA THR A 39 -17.07 15.37 6.97
C THR A 39 -18.21 14.75 6.16
N SER A 40 -18.93 13.80 6.77
CA SER A 40 -19.93 12.90 6.18
C SER A 40 -19.40 11.58 5.59
N ALA A 41 -19.15 10.63 6.50
CA ALA A 41 -19.85 9.34 6.49
C ALA A 41 -19.52 8.64 7.80
N SER A 42 -20.53 8.41 8.63
CA SER A 42 -20.41 7.48 9.74
C SER A 42 -19.85 6.14 9.23
N LEU A 43 -19.28 5.37 10.16
CA LEU A 43 -18.86 3.97 10.01
C LEU A 43 -19.88 3.03 9.30
N ASP A 44 -21.10 3.52 9.05
CA ASP A 44 -22.28 2.84 8.49
C ASP A 44 -22.66 3.20 7.05
N ALA A 45 -22.09 4.22 6.39
CA ALA A 45 -22.60 4.66 5.08
C ALA A 45 -22.10 3.84 3.87
N PHE A 46 -21.72 2.57 4.06
CA PHE A 46 -21.49 1.64 2.95
C PHE A 46 -22.74 0.79 2.74
N THR A 47 -23.81 1.42 2.25
CA THR A 47 -24.94 0.69 1.69
C THR A 47 -24.50 0.18 0.33
N LEU A 48 -23.92 -1.01 0.26
CA LEU A 48 -23.76 -1.71 -1.01
C LEU A 48 -25.14 -1.80 -1.64
N PRO A 49 -25.37 -1.21 -2.82
CA PRO A 49 -26.65 -1.34 -3.46
C PRO A 49 -26.81 -2.83 -3.80
N SER A 50 -27.68 -3.53 -3.09
CA SER A 50 -28.01 -4.94 -3.32
C SER A 50 -28.51 -5.21 -4.74
N THR A 51 -28.79 -4.14 -5.50
CA THR A 51 -29.20 -4.16 -6.91
C THR A 51 -28.06 -4.36 -7.90
N VAL A 52 -26.79 -4.18 -7.49
CA VAL A 52 -25.64 -4.25 -8.42
C VAL A 52 -25.01 -5.63 -8.49
N PHE A 53 -25.06 -6.39 -7.40
CA PHE A 53 -24.63 -7.78 -7.40
C PHE A 53 -25.78 -8.70 -7.78
N PRO A 54 -25.49 -9.85 -8.43
CA PRO A 54 -26.52 -10.85 -8.65
C PRO A 54 -27.08 -11.33 -7.30
N LEU A 55 -28.36 -11.74 -7.29
CA LEU A 55 -29.13 -12.04 -6.08
C LEU A 55 -28.52 -13.17 -5.21
N ASP A 56 -27.63 -13.96 -5.81
CA ASP A 56 -26.91 -15.08 -5.19
C ASP A 56 -25.54 -14.68 -4.60
N ALA A 57 -25.10 -13.42 -4.77
CA ALA A 57 -23.84 -12.95 -4.24
C ALA A 57 -23.94 -12.56 -2.76
N SER A 58 -23.09 -13.18 -1.94
CA SER A 58 -22.94 -12.84 -0.52
C SER A 58 -21.91 -11.74 -0.34
N VAL A 59 -22.23 -10.72 0.46
CA VAL A 59 -21.29 -9.66 0.82
C VAL A 59 -20.76 -9.91 2.23
N VAL A 60 -19.43 -9.91 2.38
CA VAL A 60 -18.75 -10.02 3.67
C VAL A 60 -17.89 -8.78 3.89
N ARG A 61 -18.11 -8.07 4.99
CA ARG A 61 -17.27 -6.94 5.42
C ARG A 61 -16.31 -7.41 6.51
N ILE A 62 -15.01 -7.24 6.30
CA ILE A 62 -14.01 -7.54 7.33
C ILE A 62 -13.64 -6.23 8.04
N ASN A 63 -14.12 -6.07 9.27
CA ASN A 63 -13.76 -4.94 10.10
C ASN A 63 -12.45 -5.25 10.83
N TYR A 64 -11.37 -4.63 10.38
CA TYR A 64 -10.05 -4.75 10.99
C TYR A 64 -9.77 -3.56 11.93
N ARG A 65 -8.97 -3.78 12.97
CA ARG A 65 -8.58 -2.77 13.96
C ARG A 65 -7.34 -2.02 13.49
N LEU A 66 -7.46 -0.70 13.33
CA LEU A 66 -6.33 0.17 12.99
C LEU A 66 -6.63 1.63 13.36
N GLY A 67 -5.74 2.27 14.11
CA GLY A 67 -5.79 3.70 14.46
C GLY A 67 -7.06 4.10 15.19
N SER A 68 -7.07 3.95 16.52
CA SER A 68 -8.23 4.13 17.41
C SER A 68 -9.10 5.36 17.08
N SER A 69 -10.41 5.16 17.14
CA SER A 69 -11.43 6.22 17.18
C SER A 69 -12.41 5.85 18.28
N ASP A 70 -12.32 6.52 19.43
CA ASP A 70 -13.32 6.64 20.50
C ASP A 70 -14.31 5.48 20.71
N LEU A 71 -14.01 4.60 21.68
CA LEU A 71 -15.00 3.97 22.55
C LEU A 71 -14.33 3.63 23.91
N GLU A 72 -14.44 4.57 24.85
CA GLU A 72 -14.52 4.40 26.33
C GLU A 72 -13.63 3.38 27.05
N SER A 73 -12.49 2.98 26.49
CA SER A 73 -11.44 2.28 27.22
C SER A 73 -10.07 2.72 26.71
N PRO A 74 -9.03 2.77 27.57
CA PRO A 74 -7.64 3.03 27.17
C PRO A 74 -7.04 1.82 26.42
N SER A 75 -7.83 1.14 25.59
CA SER A 75 -7.40 0.00 24.79
C SER A 75 -6.36 0.46 23.78
N GLU A 76 -5.18 -0.15 23.91
CA GLU A 76 -3.99 -0.04 23.08
C GLU A 76 -4.30 0.33 21.62
N LEU A 77 -3.73 1.44 21.13
CA LEU A 77 -3.86 1.85 19.73
C LEU A 77 -3.50 0.69 18.81
N ALA A 78 -4.48 0.14 18.09
CA ALA A 78 -4.22 -0.93 17.13
C ALA A 78 -3.37 -0.36 15.99
N VAL A 79 -2.16 -0.90 15.84
CA VAL A 79 -1.16 -0.52 14.84
C VAL A 79 -0.78 -1.75 14.01
N PHE A 80 -0.07 -1.53 12.90
CA PHE A 80 0.52 -2.65 12.16
C PHE A 80 1.47 -3.47 13.05
N PRO A 81 1.48 -4.81 12.93
CA PRO A 81 0.83 -5.64 11.90
C PRO A 81 -0.57 -6.20 12.24
N THR A 82 -1.20 -5.77 13.33
CA THR A 82 -2.52 -6.31 13.77
C THR A 82 -3.58 -6.42 12.66
N PRO A 83 -3.89 -5.38 11.87
CA PRO A 83 -4.91 -5.49 10.83
C PRO A 83 -4.57 -6.50 9.72
N ILE A 84 -3.28 -6.75 9.45
CA ILE A 84 -2.86 -7.77 8.48
C ILE A 84 -3.27 -9.15 8.98
N HIS A 85 -2.96 -9.46 10.24
CA HIS A 85 -3.31 -10.75 10.84
C HIS A 85 -4.81 -10.97 10.91
N GLU A 86 -5.58 -9.94 11.22
CA GLU A 86 -7.04 -10.02 11.27
C GLU A 86 -7.65 -10.29 9.89
N VAL A 87 -7.22 -9.54 8.87
CA VAL A 87 -7.70 -9.73 7.51
C VAL A 87 -7.30 -11.09 6.96
N ALA A 88 -6.06 -11.52 7.17
CA ALA A 88 -5.59 -12.84 6.72
C ALA A 88 -6.33 -13.99 7.44
N THR A 89 -6.58 -13.86 8.74
CA THR A 89 -7.32 -14.87 9.52
C THR A 89 -8.78 -14.94 9.08
N ALA A 90 -9.42 -13.79 8.88
CA ALA A 90 -10.79 -13.72 8.39
C ALA A 90 -10.91 -14.30 6.97
N PHE A 91 -9.96 -13.98 6.08
CA PHE A 91 -9.93 -14.52 4.73
C PHE A 91 -9.71 -16.04 4.73
N SER A 92 -8.76 -16.53 5.53
CA SER A 92 -8.52 -17.97 5.72
C SER A 92 -9.79 -18.69 6.20
N TYR A 93 -10.51 -18.12 7.15
CA TYR A 93 -11.80 -18.64 7.59
C TYR A 93 -12.85 -18.64 6.47
N LEU A 94 -12.91 -17.63 5.60
CA LEU A 94 -13.84 -17.60 4.46
C LEU A 94 -13.52 -18.65 3.39
N THR A 95 -12.25 -19.01 3.21
CA THR A 95 -11.82 -20.01 2.23
C THR A 95 -11.75 -21.44 2.81
N SER A 96 -11.80 -21.59 4.13
CA SER A 96 -11.65 -22.89 4.80
C SER A 96 -12.91 -23.75 4.69
N SER A 97 -12.73 -25.07 4.54
CA SER A 97 -13.84 -26.04 4.60
C SER A 97 -14.58 -26.04 5.93
N MET A 98 -13.97 -25.51 7.00
CA MET A 98 -14.59 -25.38 8.32
C MET A 98 -15.50 -24.14 8.44
N SER A 99 -15.51 -23.27 7.42
CA SER A 99 -16.36 -22.10 7.42
C SER A 99 -17.82 -22.51 7.35
N ARG A 100 -18.67 -21.88 8.17
CA ARG A 100 -20.12 -21.99 7.98
C ARG A 100 -20.56 -21.49 6.62
N PHE A 101 -19.80 -20.57 6.04
CA PHE A 101 -20.02 -20.10 4.68
C PHE A 101 -19.78 -21.17 3.64
N ASN A 102 -19.05 -22.25 3.99
CA ASN A 102 -18.66 -23.33 3.11
C ASN A 102 -19.35 -24.66 3.41
N GLU A 103 -20.27 -24.71 4.38
CA GLU A 103 -21.00 -25.92 4.73
C GLU A 103 -21.83 -26.44 3.53
N ASN A 104 -21.71 -27.75 3.25
CA ASN A 104 -22.45 -28.50 2.22
C ASN A 104 -22.15 -28.15 0.75
N GLU A 105 -21.03 -27.48 0.48
CA GLU A 105 -20.63 -27.12 -0.89
C GLU A 105 -19.23 -27.67 -1.17
N ASP A 106 -19.11 -28.41 -2.28
CA ASP A 106 -17.86 -29.08 -2.67
C ASP A 106 -16.87 -28.15 -3.37
N GLU A 107 -17.36 -27.05 -3.95
CA GLU A 107 -16.54 -26.07 -4.65
C GLU A 107 -16.28 -24.82 -3.78
N GLY A 108 -15.05 -24.31 -3.89
CA GLY A 108 -14.65 -23.06 -3.23
C GLY A 108 -15.45 -21.86 -3.77
N PRO A 109 -15.70 -20.84 -2.94
CA PRO A 109 -16.40 -19.64 -3.39
C PRO A 109 -15.56 -18.87 -4.42
N LYS A 110 -16.24 -18.29 -5.41
CA LYS A 110 -15.70 -17.27 -6.31
C LYS A 110 -15.63 -15.95 -5.55
N ILE A 111 -14.45 -15.60 -5.06
CA ILE A 111 -14.25 -14.41 -4.22
C ILE A 111 -13.80 -13.20 -5.05
N CYS A 112 -14.51 -12.09 -4.90
CA CYS A 112 -14.14 -10.76 -5.41
C CYS A 112 -13.78 -9.84 -4.24
N LEU A 113 -12.60 -9.21 -4.28
CA LEU A 113 -12.16 -8.27 -3.26
C LEU A 113 -12.51 -6.83 -3.65
N LEU A 114 -13.01 -6.07 -2.69
CA LEU A 114 -13.21 -4.63 -2.78
C LEU A 114 -12.49 -3.95 -1.61
N GLY A 115 -11.61 -3.01 -1.90
CA GLY A 115 -10.94 -2.25 -0.85
C GLY A 115 -10.70 -0.81 -1.24
N SER A 116 -10.73 0.09 -0.28
CA SER A 116 -10.35 1.50 -0.47
C SER A 116 -9.23 1.91 0.48
N HIS A 117 -8.39 2.88 0.10
CA HIS A 117 -7.31 3.40 0.96
C HIS A 117 -6.44 2.28 1.60
N ILE A 118 -6.44 2.14 2.94
CA ILE A 118 -5.71 1.07 3.65
C ILE A 118 -6.35 -0.30 3.39
N GLY A 119 -7.68 -0.38 3.36
CA GLY A 119 -8.40 -1.58 2.97
C GLY A 119 -8.04 -2.03 1.55
N GLY A 120 -7.77 -1.07 0.65
CA GLY A 120 -7.26 -1.33 -0.69
C GLY A 120 -5.86 -1.94 -0.69
N ALA A 121 -5.00 -1.49 0.23
CA ALA A 121 -3.68 -2.09 0.45
C ALA A 121 -3.80 -3.53 0.96
N LEU A 122 -4.64 -3.77 1.96
CA LEU A 122 -4.90 -5.09 2.51
C LEU A 122 -5.55 -6.03 1.48
N ALA A 123 -6.44 -5.52 0.62
CA ALA A 123 -7.04 -6.30 -0.47
C ALA A 123 -5.98 -6.67 -1.52
N THR A 124 -5.09 -5.73 -1.84
CA THR A 124 -3.98 -5.96 -2.77
C THR A 124 -2.96 -6.96 -2.20
N MET A 125 -2.68 -6.88 -0.89
CA MET A 125 -1.88 -7.87 -0.17
C MET A 125 -2.49 -9.27 -0.35
N LEU A 126 -3.78 -9.45 -0.04
CA LEU A 126 -4.46 -10.75 -0.20
C LEU A 126 -4.37 -11.25 -1.64
N ALA A 127 -4.60 -10.40 -2.65
CA ALA A 127 -4.50 -10.79 -4.06
C ALA A 127 -3.09 -11.22 -4.49
N LEU A 128 -2.05 -10.72 -3.83
CA LEU A 128 -0.66 -11.07 -4.12
C LEU A 128 -0.19 -12.31 -3.34
N THR A 129 -0.81 -12.64 -2.22
CA THR A 129 -0.41 -13.77 -1.37
C THR A 129 -1.31 -14.99 -1.54
N GLU A 130 -2.61 -14.79 -1.81
CA GLU A 130 -3.64 -15.81 -2.02
C GLU A 130 -4.30 -15.70 -3.42
N PRO A 131 -3.51 -15.58 -4.52
CA PRO A 131 -4.03 -15.25 -5.85
C PRO A 131 -4.99 -16.29 -6.42
N ASN A 132 -4.83 -17.57 -6.05
CA ASN A 132 -5.65 -18.67 -6.57
C ASN A 132 -7.04 -18.73 -5.91
N SER A 133 -7.21 -18.09 -4.76
CA SER A 133 -8.47 -18.03 -4.01
C SER A 133 -9.31 -16.82 -4.40
N ILE A 134 -8.79 -15.93 -5.24
CA ILE A 134 -9.38 -14.63 -5.57
C ILE A 134 -9.62 -14.57 -7.07
N HIS A 135 -10.84 -14.23 -7.47
CA HIS A 135 -11.21 -14.10 -8.87
C HIS A 135 -10.93 -12.69 -9.41
N ALA A 136 -11.33 -11.66 -8.65
CA ALA A 136 -11.13 -10.27 -9.02
C ALA A 136 -10.83 -9.37 -7.81
N LEU A 137 -10.16 -8.25 -8.09
CA LEU A 137 -9.75 -7.24 -7.11
C LEU A 137 -10.10 -5.85 -7.66
N ALA A 138 -10.99 -5.14 -6.98
CA ALA A 138 -11.31 -3.74 -7.21
C ALA A 138 -10.73 -2.89 -6.09
N VAL A 139 -9.98 -1.84 -6.45
CA VAL A 139 -9.28 -1.02 -5.47
C VAL A 139 -9.51 0.47 -5.70
N SER A 140 -10.07 1.16 -4.71
CA SER A 140 -10.38 2.59 -4.74
C SER A 140 -9.31 3.40 -3.99
N GLU A 141 -8.62 4.32 -4.67
CA GLU A 141 -7.63 5.25 -4.05
C GLU A 141 -6.71 4.57 -3.03
N PRO A 142 -5.93 3.55 -3.45
CA PRO A 142 -5.19 2.75 -2.48
C PRO A 142 -3.90 3.39 -2.01
N MET A 143 -3.56 3.06 -0.77
CA MET A 143 -2.31 3.46 -0.14
C MET A 143 -1.34 2.28 -0.07
N LEU A 144 -0.45 2.20 -1.06
CA LEU A 144 0.28 0.97 -1.39
C LEU A 144 1.78 0.99 -1.04
N ASP A 145 2.31 2.17 -0.68
CA ASP A 145 3.73 2.37 -0.37
C ASP A 145 3.92 3.41 0.73
N TRP A 146 4.19 2.93 1.94
CA TRP A 146 4.53 3.78 3.10
C TRP A 146 5.99 4.21 3.12
N VAL A 147 6.87 3.50 2.40
CA VAL A 147 8.31 3.75 2.35
C VAL A 147 8.62 4.91 1.39
N GLY A 148 7.90 4.98 0.27
CA GLY A 148 8.11 5.98 -0.77
C GLY A 148 7.73 7.42 -0.39
N LEU A 149 7.04 7.64 0.73
CA LEU A 149 6.54 8.98 1.11
C LEU A 149 7.66 10.00 1.32
N ASP A 150 8.75 9.60 1.99
CA ASP A 150 9.89 10.50 2.23
C ASP A 150 10.58 10.87 0.92
N GLU A 151 10.68 9.94 -0.03
CA GLU A 151 11.26 10.19 -1.35
C GLU A 151 10.41 11.17 -2.18
N VAL A 152 9.07 11.08 -2.07
CA VAL A 152 8.18 12.05 -2.72
C VAL A 152 8.36 13.43 -2.11
N LEU A 153 8.46 13.53 -0.78
CA LEU A 153 8.70 14.79 -0.08
C LEU A 153 10.05 15.42 -0.50
N ASP A 154 11.13 14.64 -0.46
CA ASP A 154 12.48 15.05 -0.87
C ASP A 154 12.49 15.58 -2.31
N GLN A 155 11.82 14.89 -3.24
CA GLN A 155 11.74 15.27 -4.65
C GLN A 155 10.97 16.58 -4.87
N LEU A 156 9.86 16.77 -4.15
CA LEU A 156 9.04 17.98 -4.27
C LEU A 156 9.78 19.19 -3.69
N GLN A 157 10.44 19.04 -2.55
CA GLN A 157 11.28 20.09 -1.95
C GLN A 157 12.47 20.46 -2.85
N ALA A 158 13.15 19.47 -3.43
CA ALA A 158 14.24 19.73 -4.38
C ALA A 158 13.74 20.46 -5.64
N ALA A 159 12.54 20.12 -6.12
CA ALA A 159 11.92 20.81 -7.25
C ALA A 159 11.60 22.28 -6.93
N GLU A 160 11.12 22.58 -5.72
CA GLU A 160 10.88 23.94 -5.25
C GLU A 160 12.17 24.77 -5.18
N ILE A 161 13.24 24.23 -4.58
CA ILE A 161 14.55 24.90 -4.50
C ILE A 161 15.12 25.15 -5.90
N SER A 162 15.00 24.19 -6.81
CA SER A 162 15.45 24.36 -8.19
C SER A 162 14.65 25.40 -9.00
N SER A 163 13.42 25.69 -8.56
CA SER A 163 12.55 26.68 -9.20
C SER A 163 12.77 28.11 -8.68
N SER A 164 13.25 28.25 -7.44
CA SER A 164 13.58 29.54 -6.82
C SER A 164 15.00 30.02 -7.14
N VAL A 165 15.94 29.11 -7.37
CA VAL A 165 17.27 29.45 -7.87
C VAL A 165 17.20 29.64 -9.38
N THR A 166 17.19 30.88 -9.85
CA THR A 166 17.31 31.20 -11.28
C THR A 166 18.72 30.83 -11.77
N PRO A 167 18.93 29.76 -12.58
CA PRO A 167 20.17 29.65 -13.31
C PRO A 167 20.12 30.71 -14.41
N ARG A 168 21.19 31.45 -14.65
CA ARG A 168 21.38 32.18 -15.92
C ARG A 168 21.40 31.15 -17.06
N LYS A 169 20.22 30.77 -17.55
CA LYS A 169 20.08 29.82 -18.65
C LYS A 169 20.63 30.47 -19.91
N THR A 170 21.65 29.87 -20.50
CA THR A 170 22.15 30.26 -21.83
C THR A 170 21.02 30.04 -22.87
N GLN A 171 20.94 30.86 -23.91
CA GLN A 171 19.88 30.78 -24.94
C GLN A 171 19.72 29.36 -25.54
N ALA A 172 20.80 28.57 -25.60
CA ALA A 172 20.78 27.18 -26.05
C ALA A 172 19.98 26.23 -25.12
N GLN A 173 20.05 26.41 -23.79
CA GLN A 173 19.29 25.61 -22.83
C GLN A 173 17.79 25.97 -22.83
N ILE A 174 17.46 27.23 -23.11
CA ILE A 174 16.08 27.70 -23.26
C ILE A 174 15.43 27.06 -24.49
N GLN A 175 16.17 26.91 -25.59
CA GLN A 175 15.67 26.25 -26.80
C GLN A 175 15.55 24.73 -26.62
N ALA A 176 16.51 24.08 -25.94
CA ALA A 176 16.45 22.65 -25.63
C ALA A 176 15.29 22.30 -24.67
N GLN A 177 15.04 23.13 -23.64
CA GLN A 177 13.87 22.96 -22.76
C GLN A 177 12.55 23.23 -23.49
N LYS A 178 12.49 24.19 -24.42
CA LYS A 178 11.29 24.43 -25.25
C LYS A 178 10.99 23.26 -26.18
N GLN A 179 12.00 22.54 -26.67
CA GLN A 179 11.80 21.34 -27.49
C GLN A 179 11.42 20.12 -26.63
N ALA A 180 12.03 19.94 -25.45
CA ALA A 180 11.66 18.86 -24.52
C ALA A 180 10.26 19.04 -23.90
N GLN A 181 9.83 20.28 -23.65
CA GLN A 181 8.46 20.58 -23.19
C GLN A 181 7.41 20.49 -24.31
N LYS A 182 7.80 20.58 -25.59
CA LYS A 182 6.86 20.41 -26.72
C LYS A 182 6.40 18.96 -26.88
N GLY A 183 7.19 17.98 -26.43
CA GLY A 183 6.86 16.55 -26.48
C GLY A 183 6.02 16.02 -25.31
N ARG A 184 5.77 16.82 -24.26
CA ARG A 184 4.99 16.44 -23.07
C ARG A 184 3.60 17.09 -22.98
N LYS A 185 3.10 17.65 -24.08
CA LYS A 185 1.79 18.30 -24.15
C LYS A 185 0.69 17.32 -24.56
N THR A 186 0.28 16.48 -23.62
CA THR A 186 -1.08 15.91 -23.58
C THR A 186 -1.64 16.12 -22.17
N GLY A 187 -2.31 17.27 -21.99
CA GLY A 187 -3.46 17.43 -21.10
C GLY A 187 -3.36 17.13 -19.60
N GLN A 188 -2.17 17.02 -18.99
CA GLN A 188 -2.07 16.82 -17.54
C GLN A 188 -2.37 18.14 -16.79
N PRO A 189 -3.44 18.21 -15.99
CA PRO A 189 -3.72 19.34 -15.13
C PRO A 189 -2.58 19.51 -14.12
N ARG A 190 -2.11 20.74 -13.98
CA ARG A 190 -1.02 21.08 -13.08
C ARG A 190 -1.57 21.12 -11.65
N ILE A 191 -1.51 19.98 -10.96
CA ILE A 191 -1.77 19.93 -9.52
C ILE A 191 -0.70 20.78 -8.84
N ASP A 192 -1.13 21.60 -7.87
CA ASP A 192 -0.23 22.44 -7.10
C ASP A 192 0.70 21.60 -6.22
N ASN A 193 2.01 21.79 -6.38
CA ASN A 193 3.03 21.07 -5.62
C ASN A 193 2.87 21.32 -4.11
N LYS A 194 2.45 22.53 -3.69
CA LYS A 194 2.27 22.85 -2.25
C LYS A 194 1.19 21.97 -1.64
N SER A 195 0.09 21.78 -2.37
CA SER A 195 -1.02 20.88 -2.02
C SER A 195 -0.57 19.43 -1.86
N VAL A 196 0.27 18.92 -2.77
CA VAL A 196 0.85 17.57 -2.67
C VAL A 196 1.81 17.46 -1.47
N VAL A 197 2.66 18.46 -1.25
CA VAL A 197 3.59 18.50 -0.10
C VAL A 197 2.83 18.47 1.22
N ALA A 198 1.76 19.24 1.36
CA ALA A 198 0.92 19.24 2.55
C ALA A 198 0.28 17.87 2.80
N ALA A 199 -0.26 17.23 1.75
CA ALA A 199 -0.83 15.89 1.85
C ALA A 199 0.21 14.82 2.24
N VAL A 200 1.41 14.87 1.66
CA VAL A 200 2.50 13.94 1.99
C VAL A 200 2.92 14.09 3.45
N LYS A 201 3.00 15.32 3.98
CA LYS A 201 3.32 15.57 5.40
C LYS A 201 2.28 14.96 6.34
N GLU A 202 0.99 15.15 6.06
CA GLU A 202 -0.07 14.52 6.85
C GLU A 202 -0.05 12.99 6.74
N MET A 203 0.31 12.44 5.58
CA MET A 203 0.49 10.99 5.44
C MET A 203 1.69 10.45 6.22
N ILE A 204 2.79 11.21 6.31
CA ILE A 204 3.94 10.88 7.16
C ILE A 204 3.55 10.91 8.64
N LYS A 205 2.74 11.90 9.05
CA LYS A 205 2.17 11.98 10.41
C LYS A 205 1.20 10.84 10.71
N LEU A 206 0.42 10.41 9.73
CA LEU A 206 -0.43 9.23 9.86
C LEU A 206 0.43 7.97 10.00
N ARG A 207 1.46 7.81 9.15
CA ARG A 207 2.40 6.70 9.20
C ARG A 207 3.05 6.54 10.58
N SER A 208 3.48 7.62 11.24
CA SER A 208 4.07 7.52 12.58
C SER A 208 3.08 7.04 13.66
N LYS A 209 1.78 7.23 13.46
CA LYS A 209 0.74 6.71 14.35
C LYS A 209 0.36 5.26 14.09
N LEU A 210 0.50 4.79 12.85
CA LEU A 210 0.04 3.46 12.43
C LEU A 210 1.10 2.37 12.61
N PHE A 211 2.35 2.73 12.89
CA PHE A 211 3.49 1.81 12.92
C PHE A 211 4.38 2.12 14.12
N LYS A 212 4.77 1.08 14.86
CA LYS A 212 5.60 1.21 16.08
C LYS A 212 7.03 1.65 15.79
N THR A 213 7.57 1.26 14.64
CA THR A 213 8.98 1.51 14.28
C THR A 213 9.12 1.86 12.79
N PRO A 214 10.22 2.53 12.39
CA PRO A 214 10.47 2.88 11.00
C PRO A 214 10.74 1.65 10.11
N SER A 215 11.28 0.58 10.71
CA SER A 215 11.47 -0.71 10.03
C SER A 215 10.14 -1.35 9.63
N ALA A 216 9.07 -1.11 10.39
CA ALA A 216 7.76 -1.67 10.09
C ALA A 216 7.13 -1.08 8.81
N TYR A 217 7.60 0.07 8.31
CA TYR A 217 7.12 0.62 7.02
C TYR A 217 7.48 -0.29 5.83
N PHE A 218 8.56 -1.06 5.99
CA PHE A 218 9.12 -1.98 5.00
C PHE A 218 8.45 -3.36 5.02
N ASP A 219 7.39 -3.52 5.82
CA ASP A 219 6.56 -4.72 5.79
C ASP A 219 5.82 -4.80 4.43
N PRO A 220 6.07 -5.82 3.59
CA PRO A 220 5.40 -5.96 2.30
C PRO A 220 3.89 -6.18 2.44
N PHE A 221 3.40 -6.65 3.59
CA PHE A 221 1.98 -6.84 3.83
C PHE A 221 1.26 -5.51 4.12
N ALA A 222 1.95 -4.54 4.70
CA ALA A 222 1.44 -3.17 4.89
C ALA A 222 1.70 -2.26 3.65
N SER A 223 2.78 -2.52 2.92
CA SER A 223 3.18 -1.83 1.68
C SER A 223 3.28 -2.81 0.50
N PRO A 224 2.15 -3.23 -0.12
CA PRO A 224 2.13 -4.30 -1.13
C PRO A 224 3.05 -4.07 -2.34
N MET A 225 3.46 -2.83 -2.62
CA MET A 225 4.44 -2.55 -3.69
C MET A 225 5.78 -3.25 -3.44
N LEU A 226 6.12 -3.58 -2.20
CA LEU A 226 7.36 -4.26 -1.83
C LEU A 226 7.41 -5.74 -2.22
N PHE A 227 6.25 -6.35 -2.55
CA PHE A 227 6.22 -7.66 -3.20
C PHE A 227 6.79 -7.60 -4.63
N LEU A 228 6.63 -6.46 -5.30
CA LEU A 228 6.92 -6.31 -6.73
C LEU A 228 8.20 -5.52 -6.99
N ARG A 229 8.72 -4.79 -5.99
CA ARG A 229 10.00 -4.07 -6.11
C ARG A 229 10.74 -3.96 -4.78
N ALA A 230 12.06 -3.79 -4.86
CA ALA A 230 12.84 -3.37 -3.71
C ALA A 230 12.50 -1.93 -3.29
N PRO A 231 12.58 -1.60 -1.99
CA PRO A 231 12.28 -0.25 -1.49
C PRO A 231 13.23 0.81 -2.05
N GLY A 232 14.46 0.43 -2.42
CA GLY A 232 15.47 1.36 -2.94
C GLY A 232 16.06 2.30 -1.88
N ARG A 233 15.82 2.03 -0.60
CA ARG A 233 16.38 2.80 0.52
C ARG A 233 16.59 1.89 1.73
N ASP A 234 17.50 2.29 2.59
CA ASP A 234 17.70 1.66 3.89
C ASP A 234 16.67 2.22 4.90
N THR A 235 16.42 1.46 5.97
CA THR A 235 15.50 1.87 7.04
C THR A 235 15.97 3.20 7.65
N PRO A 236 15.09 4.21 7.80
CA PRO A 236 15.47 5.46 8.46
C PRO A 236 15.96 5.20 9.89
N THR A 237 17.14 5.73 10.24
CA THR A 237 17.72 5.66 11.61
C THR A 237 17.11 6.71 12.56
N GLY A 238 16.12 7.46 12.09
CA GLY A 238 15.27 8.40 12.82
C GLY A 238 14.24 8.95 11.85
N THR A 239 12.96 9.04 12.22
CA THR A 239 11.93 9.45 11.26
C THR A 239 11.70 10.95 11.30
N MET A 240 11.31 11.54 10.16
CA MET A 240 10.72 12.88 10.16
C MET A 240 9.44 12.92 11.02
N GLY A 241 8.78 11.79 11.25
CA GLY A 241 7.71 11.66 12.24
C GLY A 241 8.19 11.92 13.67
N ASP A 242 9.33 11.37 14.07
CA ASP A 242 9.95 11.60 15.38
C ASP A 242 10.39 13.06 15.52
N GLN A 243 10.97 13.64 14.44
CA GLN A 243 11.37 15.04 14.42
C GLN A 243 10.16 15.99 14.48
N MET A 244 9.09 15.73 13.72
CA MET A 244 7.87 16.55 13.72
C MET A 244 7.04 16.36 14.99
N THR A 245 7.07 15.18 15.63
CA THR A 245 6.39 14.93 16.91
C THR A 245 7.16 15.58 18.06
N GLY A 246 8.49 15.59 17.99
CA GLY A 246 9.36 16.36 18.90
C GLY A 246 9.16 17.87 18.79
N ASP A 247 9.02 18.39 17.56
CA ASP A 247 8.80 19.83 17.29
C ASP A 247 7.41 20.34 17.77
N MET A 248 6.45 19.43 17.99
CA MET A 248 5.15 19.73 18.61
C MET A 248 5.16 19.70 20.15
N GLY A 249 6.33 19.53 20.79
CA GLY A 249 6.46 19.63 22.26
C GLY A 249 5.77 18.52 23.06
N LEU A 250 5.47 17.39 22.42
CA LEU A 250 4.79 16.25 23.05
C LEU A 250 5.75 15.23 23.69
N ALA A 251 7.07 15.42 23.54
CA ALA A 251 8.09 14.57 24.14
C ALA A 251 8.30 14.81 25.65
N ASP A 252 7.79 15.91 26.20
CA ASP A 252 8.04 16.32 27.59
C ASP A 252 7.00 15.81 28.61
N LEU A 253 6.14 14.85 28.24
CA LEU A 253 5.13 14.28 29.14
C LEU A 253 5.29 12.78 29.45
N ASP A 254 6.40 12.15 29.06
CA ASP A 254 6.71 10.82 29.60
C ASP A 254 7.60 10.98 30.84
N GLY A 255 6.97 10.80 31.99
CA GLY A 255 7.57 10.92 33.31
C GLY A 255 8.73 9.95 33.46
N GLY A 256 9.85 10.49 33.96
CA GLY A 256 11.06 9.73 34.23
C GLY A 256 10.81 8.46 35.03
N TYR A 257 11.26 7.36 34.46
CA TYR A 257 11.68 6.16 35.18
C TYR A 257 13.06 5.76 34.65
N ASP A 258 14.05 6.60 34.94
CA ASP A 258 15.43 6.14 35.10
C ASP A 258 15.48 5.40 36.46
N ASP A 259 15.17 4.10 36.45
CA ASP A 259 15.53 3.20 37.54
C ASP A 259 16.62 2.23 37.04
N PRO A 260 17.92 2.50 37.32
CA PRO A 260 19.01 1.66 36.83
C PRO A 260 19.17 0.31 37.52
N ASP A 261 18.36 -0.04 38.53
CA ASP A 261 18.68 -1.16 39.44
C ASP A 261 17.66 -2.32 39.48
N ALA A 262 16.80 -2.48 38.46
CA ALA A 262 15.73 -3.49 38.46
C ALA A 262 15.96 -4.72 37.55
N PHE A 263 17.20 -5.20 37.38
CA PHE A 263 17.45 -6.54 36.83
C PHE A 263 18.38 -7.35 37.74
N GLY A 264 17.75 -8.16 38.59
CA GLY A 264 18.36 -9.31 39.25
C GLY A 264 18.46 -10.53 38.31
N PRO A 265 19.25 -11.54 38.69
CA PRO A 265 20.00 -12.39 37.77
C PRO A 265 19.24 -13.66 37.39
N TYR A 266 19.37 -14.11 36.14
CA TYR A 266 19.80 -15.48 35.78
C TYR A 266 19.92 -15.62 34.24
N ASP A 267 21.08 -16.16 33.89
CA ASP A 267 21.61 -16.71 32.64
C ASP A 267 20.63 -17.19 31.56
N ASP A 268 20.93 -16.86 30.31
CA ASP A 268 20.99 -17.86 29.23
C ASP A 268 21.90 -17.39 28.08
N ASP A 269 22.82 -18.28 27.73
CA ASP A 269 23.93 -18.16 26.79
C ASP A 269 23.53 -17.80 25.34
N TRP A 270 24.08 -16.69 24.82
CA TRP A 270 24.36 -16.53 23.38
C TRP A 270 25.61 -15.67 23.18
N GLN A 271 26.80 -16.29 23.26
CA GLN A 271 28.03 -15.67 22.73
C GLN A 271 28.16 -15.96 21.22
N PRO A 272 28.26 -14.93 20.37
CA PRO A 272 28.80 -15.10 19.02
C PRO A 272 30.32 -15.25 19.10
N SER A 273 30.81 -16.39 18.64
CA SER A 273 32.24 -16.68 18.51
C SER A 273 32.90 -15.72 17.50
N SER A 274 33.80 -14.84 17.97
CA SER A 274 34.93 -14.34 17.18
C SER A 274 36.00 -13.73 18.08
N SER A 275 36.85 -14.59 18.66
CA SER A 275 38.10 -14.17 19.29
C SER A 275 39.27 -14.48 18.36
N SER A 276 39.84 -13.41 17.79
CA SER A 276 41.17 -13.41 17.20
C SER A 276 42.21 -13.23 18.32
N LEU A 277 43.06 -14.23 18.54
CA LEU A 277 44.32 -14.08 19.27
C LEU A 277 45.44 -14.70 18.42
N ALA A 278 46.41 -13.87 18.07
CA ALA A 278 47.71 -14.29 17.55
C ALA A 278 48.66 -14.64 18.71
N PRO A 279 49.71 -15.44 18.47
CA PRO A 279 50.92 -15.42 19.29
C PRO A 279 52.14 -14.86 18.55
N SER A 280 52.97 -14.20 19.36
CA SER A 280 54.29 -13.59 19.17
C SER A 280 55.30 -14.30 18.24
N SER A 281 56.04 -13.51 17.44
CA SER A 281 57.52 -13.50 17.40
C SER A 281 58.05 -12.38 16.49
N ALA A 282 59.02 -11.60 17.00
CA ALA A 282 59.84 -10.61 16.27
C ALA A 282 61.09 -11.31 15.66
N PRO A 283 61.93 -10.71 14.76
CA PRO A 283 62.62 -9.43 15.00
C PRO A 283 62.87 -8.47 13.80
N ALA A 284 63.19 -7.22 14.18
CA ALA A 284 64.15 -6.25 13.60
C ALA A 284 63.99 -5.68 12.16
N THR A 285 63.76 -4.36 12.09
CA THR A 285 64.61 -3.26 11.54
C THR A 285 63.69 -2.04 11.31
N ASP A 286 63.75 -0.99 12.15
CA ASP A 286 64.62 0.21 12.04
C ASP A 286 64.23 1.18 10.90
N ASN A 287 63.56 2.29 11.26
CA ASN A 287 63.83 3.67 10.80
C ASN A 287 62.76 4.68 11.30
N SER A 288 63.07 5.25 12.47
CA SER A 288 63.05 6.68 12.84
C SER A 288 62.21 7.76 12.10
N ILE A 289 61.51 8.58 12.93
CA ILE A 289 61.38 10.08 12.91
C ILE A 289 60.39 10.66 11.84
N ASP A 290 59.52 11.68 12.03
CA ASP A 290 59.42 12.82 12.96
C ASP A 290 57.96 13.36 13.09
N PHE A 291 57.81 14.26 14.06
CA PHE A 291 56.69 15.10 14.52
C PHE A 291 55.83 15.83 13.46
N SER A 292 54.55 16.05 13.78
CA SER A 292 54.01 17.40 14.09
C SER A 292 52.52 17.37 14.45
N ALA A 293 52.19 18.08 15.53
CA ALA A 293 50.84 18.40 15.98
C ALA A 293 50.41 19.75 15.38
N GLU A 294 49.19 19.83 14.85
CA GLU A 294 48.38 21.02 14.55
C GLU A 294 47.16 20.52 13.74
N SER A 295 45.95 21.05 13.77
CA SER A 295 45.22 22.00 14.60
C SER A 295 43.75 21.80 14.25
N ASN A 296 42.86 22.29 15.12
CA ASN A 296 41.40 22.25 14.99
C ASN A 296 40.88 22.63 13.60
N SER A 297 40.00 21.79 13.04
CA SER A 297 38.87 22.26 12.26
C SER A 297 37.64 21.42 12.59
N ILE A 298 36.77 21.95 13.45
CA ILE A 298 35.40 21.46 13.63
C ILE A 298 34.67 21.76 12.33
N SER A 299 34.56 20.76 11.46
CA SER A 299 33.60 20.76 10.37
C SER A 299 32.31 20.14 10.91
N ASP A 300 31.23 20.92 10.96
CA ASP A 300 29.88 20.41 11.14
C ASP A 300 29.65 19.22 10.20
N PRO A 301 29.20 18.05 10.70
CA PRO A 301 28.87 16.94 9.81
C PRO A 301 27.63 17.34 9.01
N ALA A 302 27.81 17.57 7.71
CA ALA A 302 26.71 17.68 6.77
C ALA A 302 25.74 16.51 6.97
N PRO A 303 24.42 16.74 6.92
CA PRO A 303 23.44 15.67 7.14
C PRO A 303 23.71 14.55 6.13
N VAL A 304 24.15 13.40 6.65
CA VAL A 304 24.43 12.20 5.86
C VAL A 304 23.09 11.74 5.30
N THR A 305 22.81 12.12 4.06
CA THR A 305 21.64 11.60 3.35
C THR A 305 21.85 10.09 3.17
N PRO A 306 20.89 9.26 3.61
CA PRO A 306 21.07 7.81 3.54
C PRO A 306 21.24 7.37 2.08
N PRO A 307 22.10 6.38 1.81
CA PRO A 307 22.43 5.98 0.45
C PRO A 307 21.18 5.47 -0.28
N ARG A 308 20.80 6.16 -1.36
CA ARG A 308 19.68 5.75 -2.23
C ARG A 308 20.13 4.61 -3.13
N ARG A 309 19.48 3.45 -3.00
CA ARG A 309 19.69 2.29 -3.87
C ARG A 309 18.71 2.30 -5.02
N ARG A 310 19.06 1.64 -6.13
CA ARG A 310 18.13 1.49 -7.26
C ARG A 310 16.92 0.66 -6.83
N LYS A 311 15.71 1.11 -7.17
CA LYS A 311 14.49 0.28 -7.07
C LYS A 311 14.58 -0.82 -8.13
N VAL A 312 14.72 -2.06 -7.68
CA VAL A 312 14.83 -3.24 -8.54
C VAL A 312 13.50 -3.96 -8.58
N LEU A 313 12.98 -4.22 -9.79
CA LEU A 313 11.78 -5.00 -9.99
C LEU A 313 12.02 -6.44 -9.50
N ARG A 314 11.07 -6.98 -8.73
CA ARG A 314 11.07 -8.37 -8.27
C ARG A 314 10.09 -9.17 -9.12
N ARG A 315 10.44 -10.42 -9.42
CA ARG A 315 9.51 -11.35 -10.06
C ARG A 315 8.47 -11.78 -9.04
N TRP A 316 7.23 -11.95 -9.50
CA TRP A 316 6.14 -12.49 -8.71
C TRP A 316 5.56 -13.73 -9.40
N PRO A 317 5.23 -14.80 -8.65
CA PRO A 317 5.54 -15.00 -7.22
C PRO A 317 7.06 -15.07 -6.98
N ALA A 318 7.51 -14.68 -5.79
CA ALA A 318 8.94 -14.66 -5.45
C ALA A 318 9.53 -16.07 -5.29
N VAL A 319 8.67 -17.03 -4.93
CA VAL A 319 9.00 -18.45 -4.75
C VAL A 319 7.95 -19.31 -5.46
N GLY A 320 8.36 -20.47 -5.96
CA GLY A 320 7.47 -21.40 -6.67
C GLY A 320 7.46 -21.21 -8.18
N ASN A 321 6.58 -21.98 -8.84
CA ASN A 321 6.44 -21.93 -10.29
C ASN A 321 5.56 -20.73 -10.68
N PRO A 322 6.04 -19.76 -11.49
CA PRO A 322 5.23 -18.64 -11.92
C PRO A 322 4.02 -19.06 -12.78
N ASP A 323 4.06 -20.22 -13.42
CA ASP A 323 2.96 -20.71 -14.24
C ASP A 323 1.84 -21.37 -13.43
N SER A 324 2.09 -21.74 -12.17
CA SER A 324 1.07 -22.30 -11.27
C SER A 324 0.23 -21.23 -10.57
N VAL A 325 0.53 -19.96 -10.82
CA VAL A 325 -0.13 -18.83 -10.18
C VAL A 325 -0.54 -17.84 -11.26
N ILE A 326 -1.78 -17.39 -11.20
CA ILE A 326 -2.26 -16.33 -12.09
C ILE A 326 -2.86 -15.24 -11.22
N LEU A 327 -2.44 -14.00 -11.45
CA LEU A 327 -3.00 -12.85 -10.76
C LEU A 327 -4.52 -12.74 -11.08
N PRO A 328 -5.36 -12.42 -10.08
CA PRO A 328 -6.77 -12.11 -10.32
C PRO A 328 -6.94 -10.97 -11.33
N ARG A 329 -8.15 -10.79 -11.86
CA ARG A 329 -8.47 -9.57 -12.62
C ARG A 329 -8.39 -8.39 -11.65
N VAL A 330 -7.53 -7.41 -11.93
CA VAL A 330 -7.30 -6.24 -11.06
C VAL A 330 -7.75 -4.97 -11.75
N LYS A 331 -8.54 -4.16 -11.06
CA LYS A 331 -8.89 -2.80 -11.51
C LYS A 331 -8.69 -1.80 -10.37
N ILE A 332 -7.84 -0.79 -10.63
CA ILE A 332 -7.54 0.28 -9.67
C ILE A 332 -8.24 1.56 -10.12
N PHE A 333 -9.03 2.16 -9.23
CA PHE A 333 -9.83 3.35 -9.45
C PHE A 333 -9.21 4.53 -8.70
N VAL A 334 -8.81 5.57 -9.44
CA VAL A 334 -8.18 6.77 -8.87
C VAL A 334 -8.82 8.03 -9.44
N GLN A 335 -8.88 9.12 -8.67
CA GLN A 335 -9.49 10.36 -9.17
C GLN A 335 -8.78 10.85 -10.43
N ALA A 336 -9.49 11.31 -11.48
CA ALA A 336 -8.84 12.02 -12.57
C ALA A 336 -8.24 13.33 -12.04
N PRO A 337 -7.17 13.84 -12.64
CA PRO A 337 -6.68 15.15 -12.26
C PRO A 337 -7.76 16.19 -12.60
N SER A 338 -8.11 17.05 -11.64
CA SER A 338 -9.09 18.12 -11.85
C SER A 338 -8.54 19.09 -12.89
N GLN A 339 -9.23 19.27 -14.02
CA GLN A 339 -8.93 20.41 -14.88
C GLN A 339 -9.30 21.69 -14.12
N PRO A 340 -8.47 22.74 -14.15
CA PRO A 340 -8.90 24.03 -13.66
C PRO A 340 -10.10 24.47 -14.50
N ASP A 341 -11.27 24.60 -13.87
CA ASP A 341 -12.49 25.08 -14.50
C ASP A 341 -12.19 26.32 -15.35
N ALA A 342 -12.38 26.21 -16.66
CA ALA A 342 -12.33 27.35 -17.57
C ALA A 342 -13.49 28.37 -17.34
N VAL A 343 -14.25 28.21 -16.25
CA VAL A 343 -15.47 28.98 -15.93
C VAL A 343 -15.44 29.62 -14.54
N ARG A 344 -14.30 29.65 -13.83
CA ARG A 344 -14.20 30.49 -12.63
C ARG A 344 -13.88 31.94 -13.02
N ARG A 345 -14.89 32.82 -12.81
CA ARG A 345 -14.77 34.27 -12.91
C ARG A 345 -13.58 34.78 -12.09
N PRO A 346 -12.93 35.89 -12.50
CA PRO A 346 -11.83 36.47 -11.74
C PRO A 346 -12.39 37.15 -10.49
N MET A 347 -12.43 36.43 -9.37
CA MET A 347 -12.64 37.05 -8.07
C MET A 347 -11.85 36.26 -7.02
N GLU A 348 -10.80 36.94 -6.53
CA GLU A 348 -9.97 36.63 -5.37
C GLU A 348 -9.11 35.34 -5.45
N GLU A 349 -7.84 35.55 -5.82
CA GLU A 349 -6.71 34.62 -5.61
C GLU A 349 -6.51 34.37 -4.11
N SER A 350 -7.30 33.47 -3.54
CA SER A 350 -6.83 32.70 -2.40
C SER A 350 -6.22 31.42 -2.98
N GLU A 351 -4.91 31.43 -3.21
CA GLU A 351 -4.10 30.21 -3.43
C GLU A 351 -4.12 29.36 -2.13
N GLY A 352 -5.28 28.81 -1.78
CA GLY A 352 -5.44 27.90 -0.66
C GLY A 352 -4.78 26.57 -0.97
N ILE A 353 -4.02 26.03 -0.01
CA ILE A 353 -3.46 24.67 -0.08
C ILE A 353 -4.63 23.68 0.01
N ASP A 354 -4.87 22.94 -1.08
CA ASP A 354 -5.93 21.93 -1.15
C ASP A 354 -5.34 20.54 -0.86
N ILE A 355 -5.34 20.17 0.43
CA ILE A 355 -4.81 18.87 0.90
C ILE A 355 -5.56 17.70 0.25
N VAL A 356 -6.85 17.85 -0.05
CA VAL A 356 -7.67 16.77 -0.65
C VAL A 356 -7.20 16.48 -2.07
N SER A 357 -7.03 17.52 -2.88
CA SER A 357 -6.46 17.40 -4.23
C SER A 357 -5.02 16.84 -4.21
N GLY A 358 -4.21 17.29 -3.25
CA GLY A 358 -2.86 16.74 -3.02
C GLY A 358 -2.87 15.25 -2.67
N HIS A 359 -3.77 14.82 -1.79
CA HIS A 359 -3.93 13.43 -1.38
C HIS A 359 -4.39 12.55 -2.54
N ALA A 360 -5.39 12.99 -3.30
CA ALA A 360 -5.86 12.30 -4.50
C ALA A 360 -4.75 12.16 -5.56
N ALA A 361 -3.86 13.16 -5.67
CA ALA A 361 -2.69 13.08 -6.53
C ALA A 361 -1.72 11.98 -6.12
N LEU A 362 -1.50 11.82 -4.82
CA LEU A 362 -0.65 10.79 -4.26
C LEU A 362 -1.25 9.39 -4.45
N MET A 363 -2.55 9.21 -4.16
CA MET A 363 -3.26 7.95 -4.42
C MET A 363 -3.23 7.57 -5.90
N ARG A 364 -3.39 8.56 -6.81
CA ARG A 364 -3.24 8.34 -8.26
C ARG A 364 -1.83 7.89 -8.63
N ALA A 365 -0.80 8.52 -8.07
CA ALA A 365 0.58 8.16 -8.34
C ALA A 365 0.88 6.72 -7.88
N GLN A 366 0.49 6.36 -6.66
CA GLN A 366 0.67 5.01 -6.12
C GLN A 366 -0.13 3.96 -6.90
N GLY A 367 -1.40 4.23 -7.21
CA GLY A 367 -2.24 3.33 -8.01
C GLY A 367 -1.70 3.11 -9.43
N SER A 368 -1.24 4.18 -10.10
CA SER A 368 -0.64 4.08 -11.43
C SER A 368 0.66 3.26 -11.41
N GLU A 369 1.50 3.49 -10.40
CA GLU A 369 2.74 2.75 -10.23
C GLU A 369 2.47 1.27 -9.93
N MET A 370 1.48 0.96 -9.10
CA MET A 370 1.08 -0.43 -8.84
C MET A 370 0.62 -1.16 -10.10
N VAL A 371 -0.22 -0.54 -10.94
CA VAL A 371 -0.64 -1.15 -12.21
C VAL A 371 0.56 -1.45 -13.10
N GLU A 372 1.52 -0.54 -13.19
CA GLU A 372 2.74 -0.77 -13.96
C GLU A 372 3.57 -1.92 -13.38
N LEU A 373 3.73 -1.97 -12.06
CA LEU A 373 4.47 -3.03 -11.37
C LEU A 373 3.81 -4.39 -11.55
N LEU A 374 2.48 -4.51 -11.38
CA LEU A 374 1.75 -5.77 -11.57
C LEU A 374 1.94 -6.29 -12.99
N ARG A 375 1.76 -5.43 -14.00
CA ARG A 375 1.95 -5.81 -15.42
C ARG A 375 3.37 -6.30 -15.71
N ARG A 376 4.38 -5.65 -15.11
CA ARG A 376 5.80 -5.96 -15.36
C ARG A 376 6.32 -7.14 -14.54
N ALA A 377 5.84 -7.33 -13.31
CA ALA A 377 6.35 -8.33 -12.37
C ALA A 377 5.60 -9.66 -12.45
N CYS A 378 4.28 -9.63 -12.66
CA CYS A 378 3.42 -10.82 -12.60
C CYS A 378 3.22 -11.51 -13.96
N PHE A 379 3.58 -10.85 -15.07
CA PHE A 379 3.34 -11.35 -16.43
C PHE A 379 4.62 -11.39 -17.28
N VAL A 380 5.78 -11.57 -16.65
CA VAL A 380 7.06 -11.63 -17.37
C VAL A 380 7.05 -12.79 -18.36
N GLY A 381 7.30 -12.49 -19.64
CA GLY A 381 7.32 -13.51 -20.70
C GLY A 381 5.95 -13.80 -21.32
N ARG A 382 4.88 -13.15 -20.87
CA ARG A 382 3.56 -13.19 -21.51
C ARG A 382 3.36 -12.00 -22.45
N GLU A 383 2.38 -12.11 -23.32
CA GLU A 383 2.03 -11.03 -24.24
C GLU A 383 1.56 -9.79 -23.48
N LYS A 384 1.98 -8.61 -23.96
CA LYS A 384 1.64 -7.33 -23.33
C LYS A 384 0.11 -7.14 -23.20
N GLY A 385 -0.64 -7.56 -24.21
CA GLY A 385 -2.11 -7.48 -24.22
C GLY A 385 -2.75 -8.26 -23.06
N PHE A 386 -2.21 -9.42 -22.71
CA PHE A 386 -2.72 -10.24 -21.61
C PHE A 386 -2.59 -9.54 -20.25
N ALA A 387 -1.45 -8.89 -19.99
CA ALA A 387 -1.24 -8.13 -18.77
C ALA A 387 -2.14 -6.87 -18.70
N GLU A 388 -2.36 -6.21 -19.84
CA GLU A 388 -3.23 -5.02 -19.94
C GLU A 388 -4.71 -5.36 -19.80
N GLU A 389 -5.13 -6.54 -20.25
CA GLU A 389 -6.49 -7.05 -20.05
C GLU A 389 -6.73 -7.43 -18.59
N ARG A 390 -5.74 -8.06 -17.93
CA ARG A 390 -5.85 -8.51 -16.53
C ARG A 390 -5.75 -7.39 -15.52
N VAL A 391 -4.93 -6.36 -15.77
CA VAL A 391 -4.68 -5.28 -14.81
C VAL A 391 -5.03 -3.95 -15.47
N LYS A 392 -6.04 -3.24 -14.96
CA LYS A 392 -6.55 -1.98 -15.51
C LYS A 392 -6.47 -0.83 -14.50
N LEU A 393 -6.27 0.38 -15.01
CA LEU A 393 -6.35 1.64 -14.25
C LEU A 393 -7.55 2.43 -14.78
N GLU A 394 -8.41 2.91 -13.88
CA GLU A 394 -9.60 3.71 -14.20
C GLU A 394 -9.46 5.10 -13.55
N LEU A 395 -9.68 6.16 -14.35
CA LEU A 395 -9.64 7.55 -13.86
C LEU A 395 -11.07 8.07 -13.63
N ARG A 396 -11.40 8.45 -12.39
CA ARG A 396 -12.74 8.97 -12.03
C ARG A 396 -12.97 10.36 -12.62
N GLY A 397 -14.12 10.60 -13.26
CA GLY A 397 -14.51 11.95 -13.73
C GLY A 397 -14.43 12.20 -15.24
N GLN A 398 -14.27 11.16 -16.07
CA GLN A 398 -14.35 11.31 -17.54
C GLN A 398 -15.74 11.07 -18.13
N ASN A 399 -16.73 10.62 -17.35
CA ASN A 399 -18.11 10.41 -17.82
C ASN A 399 -18.99 11.63 -17.57
N LEU A 400 -18.81 12.67 -18.39
CA LEU A 400 -19.67 13.86 -18.45
C LEU A 400 -21.03 13.62 -19.16
N GLN A 401 -21.46 12.37 -19.35
CA GLN A 401 -22.65 12.07 -20.16
C GLN A 401 -23.96 11.99 -19.37
N HIS A 402 -23.92 11.77 -18.05
CA HIS A 402 -25.09 11.83 -17.18
C HIS A 402 -24.67 12.57 -15.91
N GLY A 403 -25.39 13.62 -15.52
CA GLY A 403 -25.00 14.56 -14.45
C GLY A 403 -24.93 14.01 -13.03
N THR A 404 -24.57 12.75 -12.84
CA THR A 404 -24.27 12.12 -11.56
C THR A 404 -22.75 12.02 -11.39
N VAL A 405 -22.23 12.54 -10.29
CA VAL A 405 -20.85 12.26 -9.87
C VAL A 405 -20.89 10.83 -9.33
N ASP A 406 -20.65 9.85 -10.21
CA ASP A 406 -20.65 8.44 -9.81
C ASP A 406 -19.63 8.24 -8.69
N ASN A 407 -20.10 7.73 -7.55
CA ASN A 407 -19.22 7.40 -6.45
C ASN A 407 -18.29 6.29 -6.92
N ALA A 408 -16.99 6.41 -6.65
CA ALA A 408 -16.03 5.47 -7.20
C ALA A 408 -16.23 4.04 -6.72
N ASP A 409 -16.72 3.91 -5.50
CA ASP A 409 -17.08 2.61 -4.95
C ASP A 409 -18.25 2.01 -5.73
N GLU A 410 -19.21 2.82 -6.23
CA GLU A 410 -20.30 2.34 -7.08
C GLU A 410 -19.80 1.80 -8.43
N VAL A 411 -18.88 2.51 -9.08
CA VAL A 411 -18.26 2.03 -10.33
C VAL A 411 -17.44 0.76 -10.09
N ALA A 412 -16.72 0.69 -8.97
CA ALA A 412 -15.96 -0.49 -8.58
C ALA A 412 -16.87 -1.69 -8.29
N ILE A 413 -17.97 -1.47 -7.57
CA ILE A 413 -19.01 -2.46 -7.25
C ILE A 413 -19.65 -2.98 -8.53
N LYS A 414 -20.01 -2.09 -9.46
CA LYS A 414 -20.57 -2.47 -10.76
C LYS A 414 -19.62 -3.36 -11.55
N TRP A 415 -18.35 -2.96 -11.64
CA TRP A 415 -17.34 -3.75 -12.32
C TRP A 415 -17.14 -5.13 -11.67
N LEU A 416 -17.19 -5.24 -10.34
CA LEU A 416 -17.15 -6.54 -9.66
C LEU A 416 -18.38 -7.39 -9.96
N GLY A 417 -19.57 -6.78 -10.10
CA GLY A 417 -20.79 -7.46 -10.51
C GLY A 417 -20.65 -8.11 -11.90
N GLU A 418 -20.01 -7.43 -12.84
CA GLU A 418 -19.70 -7.95 -14.19
C GLU A 418 -18.79 -9.18 -14.13
N MET A 419 -17.82 -9.24 -13.21
CA MET A 419 -16.90 -10.39 -13.05
C MET A 419 -17.61 -11.69 -12.64
N PHE A 420 -18.82 -11.60 -12.09
CA PHE A 420 -19.64 -12.76 -11.79
C PHE A 420 -20.50 -13.23 -12.98
N GLN A 421 -20.67 -12.39 -14.01
CA GLN A 421 -21.51 -12.66 -15.19
C GLN A 421 -20.68 -13.16 -16.39
N ASP A 422 -19.45 -12.68 -16.55
CA ASP A 422 -18.57 -12.92 -17.71
C ASP A 422 -18.27 -14.40 -18.04
N GLU A 423 -18.63 -15.37 -17.19
CA GLU A 423 -18.40 -16.81 -17.45
C GLU A 423 -19.64 -17.59 -17.92
N ASN A 424 -20.85 -17.03 -17.84
CA ASN A 424 -22.03 -17.71 -18.38
C ASN A 424 -22.06 -17.77 -19.92
N ASP A 425 -21.23 -16.95 -20.59
CA ASP A 425 -21.19 -16.83 -22.06
C ASP A 425 -20.02 -17.58 -22.73
N GLU A 426 -19.09 -18.17 -21.96
CA GLU A 426 -17.97 -18.98 -22.49
C GLU A 426 -18.21 -20.51 -22.47
N SER A 427 -19.44 -20.96 -22.14
CA SER A 427 -19.83 -22.37 -22.05
C SER A 427 -20.43 -22.94 -23.33
#